data_AF-R7NIA9-F1
#
_entry.id   AF-R7NIA9-F1
#
_cell.length_a   1.000
_cell.length_b   1.000
_cell.length_c   1.000
_cell.angle_alpha   90.00
_cell.angle_beta   90.00
_cell.angle_gamma   90.00
#
_symmetry.space_group_name_H-M   'P 1'
#
loop_
_entity.id
_entity.type
_entity.pdbx_description
1 polymer ?
#
loop_
_entity_poly.entity_id
_entity_poly.type
_entity_poly.pdbx_seq_one_letter_code
_entity_poly.pdbx_strand_id
1 'polypeptide(L)'
;MLYIKETRGDIFKVIGANVRYYRGLYNLNHPRERISQAKIAHMCNVSTGLIGSLETGKVQGISIPVLWNISQILGVSIDKFFEER
;
A
#
# COMPACT_ATOMS: atom_id res chain seq x y z
N MET A 1 -32.99 7.58 0.09
CA MET A 1 -32.10 6.95 1.08
C MET A 1 -30.81 6.58 0.36
N LEU A 2 -29.77 7.42 0.41
CA LEU A 2 -28.46 7.08 -0.15
C LEU A 2 -27.75 6.16 0.85
N TYR A 3 -27.64 4.88 0.51
CA TYR A 3 -26.86 3.91 1.25
C TYR A 3 -25.38 4.23 1.03
N ILE A 4 -24.71 4.81 2.03
CA ILE A 4 -23.24 4.84 2.06
C ILE A 4 -22.82 3.41 2.41
N LYS A 5 -22.43 2.64 1.38
CA LYS A 5 -22.08 1.22 1.46
C LYS A 5 -20.58 1.00 1.69
N GLU A 6 -19.80 2.05 1.89
CA GLU A 6 -18.36 1.90 2.15
C GLU A 6 -18.10 1.79 3.65
N THR A 7 -17.65 0.62 4.05
CA THR A 7 -17.19 0.38 5.42
C THR A 7 -15.70 0.71 5.53
N ARG A 8 -15.20 0.94 6.75
CA ARG A 8 -13.74 1.10 7.02
C ARG A 8 -12.88 -0.02 6.43
N GLY A 9 -13.43 -1.23 6.26
CA GLY A 9 -12.71 -2.33 5.62
C GLY A 9 -12.47 -2.12 4.13
N ASP A 10 -13.31 -1.33 3.46
CA ASP A 10 -13.23 -1.15 2.00
C ASP A 10 -12.10 -0.19 1.62
N ILE A 11 -11.89 0.88 2.40
CA ILE A 11 -10.76 1.79 2.16
C ILE A 11 -9.39 1.10 2.31
N PHE A 12 -9.22 0.20 3.29
CA PHE A 12 -7.95 -0.52 3.45
C PHE A 12 -7.74 -1.58 2.38
N LYS A 13 -8.81 -2.13 1.76
CA LYS A 13 -8.69 -2.98 0.57
C LYS A 13 -8.21 -2.16 -0.62
N VAL A 14 -8.77 -0.97 -0.85
CA VAL A 14 -8.35 -0.05 -1.93
C VAL A 14 -6.88 0.31 -1.77
N ILE A 15 -6.49 0.81 -0.59
CA ILE A 15 -5.10 1.17 -0.27
C ILE A 15 -4.18 -0.03 -0.46
N GLY A 16 -4.55 -1.19 0.07
CA GLY A 16 -3.79 -2.42 -0.05
C GLY A 16 -3.54 -2.86 -1.49
N ALA A 17 -4.59 -2.88 -2.29
CA ALA A 17 -4.53 -3.23 -3.70
C ALA A 17 -3.64 -2.25 -4.49
N ASN A 18 -3.80 -0.95 -4.23
CA ASN A 18 -3.00 0.09 -4.89
C ASN A 18 -1.52 0.02 -4.50
N VAL A 19 -1.19 -0.15 -3.22
CA VAL A 19 0.21 -0.33 -2.77
C VAL A 19 0.84 -1.56 -3.44
N ARG A 20 0.11 -2.68 -3.49
CA ARG A 20 0.59 -3.90 -4.16
C ARG A 20 0.81 -3.66 -5.66
N TYR A 21 -0.14 -3.00 -6.31
CA TYR A 21 -0.07 -2.66 -7.73
C TYR A 21 1.17 -1.80 -8.03
N TYR A 22 1.37 -0.72 -7.29
CA TYR A 22 2.51 0.18 -7.49
C TYR A 22 3.85 -0.47 -7.14
N ARG A 23 3.90 -1.36 -6.15
CA ARG A 23 5.08 -2.20 -5.91
C ARG A 23 5.36 -3.13 -7.10
N GLY A 24 4.32 -3.67 -7.72
CA GLY A 24 4.41 -4.44 -8.96
C GLY A 24 4.99 -3.61 -10.11
N LEU A 25 4.43 -2.42 -10.36
CA LEU A 25 4.92 -1.50 -11.38
C LEU A 25 6.38 -1.07 -11.14
N TYR A 26 6.73 -0.73 -9.90
CA TYR A 26 8.10 -0.40 -9.53
C TYR A 26 9.05 -1.52 -9.95
N ASN A 27 8.72 -2.77 -9.63
CA ASN A 27 9.53 -3.94 -9.98
C ASN A 27 9.62 -4.21 -11.48
N LEU A 28 8.56 -3.90 -12.24
CA LEU A 28 8.58 -4.01 -13.70
C LEU A 28 9.51 -2.96 -14.32
N ASN A 29 9.52 -1.74 -13.77
CA ASN A 29 10.36 -0.64 -14.24
C ASN A 29 11.82 -0.74 -13.74
N HIS A 30 12.06 -1.47 -12.64
CA HIS A 30 13.37 -1.64 -12.02
C HIS A 30 13.73 -3.13 -11.88
N PRO A 31 13.94 -3.87 -12.99
CA PRO A 31 14.12 -5.33 -12.95
C PRO A 31 15.38 -5.78 -12.18
N ARG A 32 16.38 -4.90 -12.04
CA ARG A 32 17.62 -5.16 -11.29
C ARG A 32 17.55 -4.72 -9.82
N GLU A 33 16.55 -3.92 -9.45
CA GLU A 33 16.42 -3.30 -8.13
C GLU A 33 15.04 -3.58 -7.54
N ARG A 34 14.59 -4.83 -7.67
CA ARG A 34 13.25 -5.22 -7.22
C ARG A 34 13.10 -5.02 -5.72
N ILE A 35 11.96 -4.46 -5.33
CA ILE A 35 11.56 -4.23 -3.96
C ILE A 35 10.55 -5.29 -3.49
N SER A 36 10.91 -5.92 -2.36
CA SER A 36 10.08 -6.89 -1.65
C SER A 36 9.27 -6.23 -0.53
N GLN A 37 8.23 -6.90 -0.06
CA GLN A 37 7.49 -6.46 1.14
C GLN A 37 8.40 -6.30 2.36
N ALA A 38 9.36 -7.22 2.53
CA ALA A 38 10.35 -7.17 3.61
C ALA A 38 11.27 -5.95 3.49
N LYS A 39 11.67 -5.57 2.27
CA LYS A 39 12.50 -4.38 2.04
C LYS A 39 11.73 -3.09 2.37
N ILE A 40 10.47 -2.99 1.93
CA ILE A 40 9.59 -1.86 2.30
C ILE A 40 9.42 -1.79 3.81
N ALA A 41 9.15 -2.93 4.45
CA ALA A 41 8.95 -2.99 5.90
C ALA A 41 10.18 -2.48 6.67
N HIS A 42 11.37 -2.93 6.27
CA HIS A 42 12.64 -2.45 6.81
C HIS A 42 12.81 -0.93 6.62
N MET A 43 12.54 -0.41 5.43
CA MET A 43 12.67 1.03 5.13
C MET A 43 11.65 1.90 5.88
N CYS A 44 10.47 1.34 6.19
CA CYS A 44 9.41 2.02 6.95
C CYS A 44 9.48 1.78 8.46
N ASN A 45 10.47 1.02 8.95
CA ASN A 45 10.59 0.59 10.35
C ASN A 45 9.31 -0.07 10.90
N VAL A 46 8.72 -0.97 10.13
CA VAL A 46 7.50 -1.74 10.48
C VAL A 46 7.73 -3.23 10.27
N SER A 47 6.81 -4.08 10.73
CA SER A 47 6.89 -5.51 10.48
C SER A 47 6.57 -5.87 9.03
N THR A 48 7.26 -6.89 8.48
CA THR A 48 6.91 -7.46 7.16
C THR A 48 5.46 -7.94 7.13
N GLY A 49 4.94 -8.44 8.26
CA GLY A 49 3.54 -8.85 8.41
C GLY A 49 2.55 -7.69 8.23
N LEU A 50 2.90 -6.47 8.66
CA LEU A 50 2.06 -5.29 8.43
C LEU A 50 1.92 -5.01 6.93
N ILE A 51 3.04 -5.03 6.19
CA ILE A 51 3.03 -4.79 4.73
C ILE A 51 2.30 -5.92 4.00
N GLY A 52 2.50 -7.17 4.40
CA GLY A 52 1.77 -8.30 3.83
C GLY A 52 0.25 -8.23 4.08
N SER A 53 -0.15 -7.83 5.29
CA SER A 53 -1.56 -7.63 5.65
C SER A 53 -2.19 -6.46 4.90
N LEU A 54 -1.43 -5.36 4.73
CA LEU A 54 -1.83 -4.21 3.92
C LEU A 54 -2.12 -4.65 2.48
N GLU A 55 -1.16 -5.26 1.79
CA GLU A 55 -1.29 -5.65 0.38
C GLU A 55 -2.34 -6.75 0.12
N THR A 56 -2.79 -7.44 1.16
CA THR A 56 -3.88 -8.43 1.08
C THR A 56 -5.22 -7.87 1.54
N GLY A 57 -5.30 -6.57 1.88
CA GLY A 57 -6.52 -5.91 2.34
C GLY A 57 -7.01 -6.40 3.70
N LYS A 58 -6.15 -7.06 4.49
CA LYS A 58 -6.46 -7.64 5.81
C LYS A 58 -6.03 -6.75 6.97
N VAL A 59 -5.38 -5.63 6.67
CA VAL A 59 -4.92 -4.69 7.69
C VAL A 59 -6.11 -3.98 8.34
N GLN A 60 -6.09 -3.85 9.67
CA GLN A 60 -7.13 -3.12 10.41
C GLN A 60 -6.89 -1.61 10.47
N GLY A 61 -5.66 -1.19 10.20
CA GLY A 61 -5.26 0.20 10.15
C GLY A 61 -3.78 0.36 9.81
N ILE A 62 -3.46 1.48 9.18
CA ILE A 62 -2.09 1.88 8.87
C ILE A 62 -1.96 3.38 9.07
N SER A 63 -0.82 3.84 9.58
CA SER A 63 -0.61 5.27 9.81
C SER A 63 -0.29 6.00 8.51
N ILE A 64 -0.75 7.25 8.40
CA ILE A 64 -0.46 8.10 7.24
C ILE A 64 1.06 8.28 7.00
N PRO A 65 1.93 8.44 8.02
CA PRO A 65 3.38 8.51 7.81
C PRO A 65 3.95 7.25 7.15
N VAL A 66 3.46 6.06 7.50
CA VAL A 66 3.91 4.81 6.86
C VAL A 66 3.46 4.79 5.40
N LEU A 67 2.22 5.17 5.10
CA LEU A 67 1.74 5.28 3.72
C LEU A 67 2.55 6.30 2.91
N TRP A 68 2.88 7.45 3.50
CA TRP A 68 3.72 8.45 2.86
C TRP A 68 5.12 7.91 2.55
N ASN A 69 5.76 7.24 3.51
CA ASN A 69 7.07 6.59 3.27
C ASN A 69 7.00 5.56 2.14
N ILE A 70 5.97 4.72 2.10
CA ILE A 70 5.75 3.77 1.00
C ILE A 70 5.62 4.51 -0.33
N SER A 71 4.90 5.64 -0.36
CA SER A 71 4.75 6.46 -1.56
C SER A 71 6.09 7.00 -2.06
N GLN A 72 6.95 7.49 -1.15
CA GLN A 72 8.29 7.97 -1.49
C GLN A 72 9.18 6.85 -2.02
N ILE A 73 9.14 5.67 -1.39
CA ILE A 73 9.89 4.48 -1.80
C ILE A 73 9.49 4.03 -3.21
N LEU A 74 8.19 4.05 -3.51
CA LEU A 74 7.65 3.61 -4.79
C LEU A 74 7.69 4.70 -5.88
N GLY A 75 8.10 5.93 -5.54
CA GLY A 75 8.12 7.06 -6.47
C GLY A 75 6.73 7.44 -6.98
N VAL A 76 5.70 7.31 -6.14
CA VAL A 76 4.29 7.58 -6.49
C VAL A 76 3.67 8.56 -5.50
N SER A 77 2.80 9.43 -6.00
CA SER A 77 2.04 10.34 -5.15
C SER A 77 1.07 9.58 -4.25
N ILE A 78 0.95 10.01 -2.99
CA ILE A 78 0.20 9.28 -1.95
C ILE A 78 -1.31 9.17 -2.26
N ASP A 79 -1.89 10.15 -2.97
CA ASP A 79 -3.30 10.14 -3.41
C ASP A 79 -3.62 8.90 -4.26
N LYS A 80 -2.64 8.39 -5.01
CA LYS A 80 -2.78 7.18 -5.82
C LYS A 80 -3.11 5.92 -5.02
N PHE A 81 -2.84 5.91 -3.71
CA PHE A 81 -3.26 4.80 -2.86
C PHE A 81 -4.75 4.82 -2.54
N PHE A 82 -5.42 5.95 -2.69
CA PHE A 82 -6.83 6.13 -2.34
C PHE A 82 -7.76 6.11 -3.57
N GLU A 83 -7.24 5.96 -4.78
CA GLU A 83 -8.03 5.90 -6.01
C GLU A 83 -8.80 4.59 -6.12
N GLU A 84 -10.11 4.67 -6.33
CA GLU A 84 -10.92 3.56 -6.82
C GLU A 84 -10.52 3.20 -8.25
N ARG A 85 -10.45 1.90 -8.55
CA ARG A 85 -10.03 1.36 -9.85
C ARG A 85 -10.91 0.20 -10.27
#